data_AF-A0A7G9YWK8-F1
#
_entry.id   AF-A0A7G9YWK8-F1
#
_cell.length_a   1.000
_cell.length_b   1.000
_cell.length_c   1.000
_cell.angle_alpha   90.00
_cell.angle_beta   90.00
_cell.angle_gamma   90.00
#
_symmetry.space_group_name_H-M   'P 1'
#
loop_
_entity.id
_entity.type
_entity.pdbx_description
1 polymer ?
#
loop_
_entity_poly.entity_id
_entity_poly.type
_entity_poly.pdbx_seq_one_letter_code
_entity_poly.pdbx_strand_id
1 'polypeptide(L)'
;MYLLFYFIGIYFNTALIGCTTIRLEGGDPKLKDGFRIANEHLRAIAGWALIAAIVGIILRVLEERAEIIGKIVISLIGFAWTMATFFIVPVLIYEKISVFKAIKRSALVFKDTWGETFIGHFGLGGIFFLLAFVGLIPAALGYMMGGLLLVIGFAIAIIYWIIIACVGSAAQGVLTAALYRYATTGKISPDIVPEHLLKPYTEVL
;
A
#
# COMPACT_ATOMS: atom_id res chain seq x y z
N MET A 1 6.59 -22.02 1.37
CA MET A 1 5.63 -21.29 0.51
C MET A 1 5.40 -19.86 1.00
N TYR A 2 4.93 -19.65 2.25
CA TYR A 2 4.64 -18.30 2.78
C TYR A 2 5.78 -17.28 2.64
N LEU A 3 7.01 -17.62 3.07
CA LEU A 3 8.14 -16.69 2.99
C LEU A 3 8.45 -16.23 1.56
N LEU A 4 8.29 -17.11 0.57
CA LEU A 4 8.52 -16.77 -0.84
C LEU A 4 7.50 -15.73 -1.34
N PHE A 5 6.22 -15.90 -1.00
CA PHE A 5 5.18 -14.94 -1.37
C PHE A 5 5.37 -13.58 -0.71
N TYR A 6 5.72 -13.56 0.59
CA TYR A 6 6.05 -12.32 1.29
C TYR A 6 7.25 -11.62 0.63
N PHE A 7 8.31 -12.38 0.34
CA PHE A 7 9.49 -11.84 -0.33
C PHE A 7 9.16 -11.23 -1.69
N ILE A 8 8.45 -11.97 -2.54
CA ILE A 8 8.05 -11.50 -3.88
C ILE A 8 7.18 -10.24 -3.77
N GLY A 9 6.17 -10.25 -2.90
CA GLY A 9 5.28 -9.10 -2.70
C GLY A 9 6.04 -7.85 -2.25
N ILE A 10 6.92 -7.98 -1.25
CA ILE A 10 7.74 -6.88 -0.74
C ILE A 10 8.71 -6.40 -1.82
N TYR A 11 9.29 -7.29 -2.61
CA TYR A 11 10.21 -6.94 -3.70
C TYR A 11 9.54 -6.05 -4.75
N PHE A 12 8.38 -6.44 -5.26
CA PHE A 12 7.64 -5.63 -6.24
C PHE A 12 7.11 -4.33 -5.64
N ASN A 13 6.68 -4.34 -4.37
CA ASN A 13 6.28 -3.13 -3.67
C ASN A 13 7.45 -2.13 -3.52
N THR A 14 8.65 -2.64 -3.21
CA THR A 14 9.89 -1.85 -3.16
C THR A 14 10.22 -1.24 -4.53
N ALA A 15 10.11 -2.02 -5.60
CA ALA A 15 10.34 -1.53 -6.97
C ALA A 15 9.34 -0.43 -7.35
N LEU A 16 8.07 -0.62 -7.03
CA LEU A 16 7.00 0.36 -7.28
C LEU A 16 7.27 1.66 -6.52
N ILE A 17 7.51 1.59 -5.21
CA ILE A 17 7.79 2.76 -4.37
C ILE A 17 9.05 3.49 -4.87
N GLY A 18 10.10 2.77 -5.26
CA GLY A 18 11.30 3.36 -5.83
C GLY A 18 11.01 4.17 -7.10
N CYS A 19 10.25 3.61 -8.05
CA CYS A 19 9.82 4.32 -9.26
C CYS A 19 8.95 5.54 -8.94
N THR A 20 8.00 5.39 -8.02
CA THR A 20 7.13 6.49 -7.58
C THR A 20 7.95 7.65 -7.04
N THR A 21 8.92 7.39 -6.17
CA THR A 21 9.74 8.46 -5.59
C THR A 21 10.56 9.19 -6.65
N ILE A 22 11.16 8.48 -7.61
CA ILE A 22 11.86 9.11 -8.74
C ILE A 22 10.92 10.06 -9.49
N ARG A 23 9.66 9.65 -9.72
CA ARG A 23 8.69 10.50 -10.41
C ARG A 23 8.30 11.73 -9.60
N LEU A 24 8.13 11.57 -8.28
CA LEU A 24 7.80 12.66 -7.34
C LEU A 24 8.95 13.66 -7.16
N GLU A 25 10.18 13.27 -7.48
CA GLU A 25 11.36 14.15 -7.50
C GLU A 25 11.55 14.85 -8.86
N GLY A 26 10.61 14.69 -9.80
CA GLY A 26 10.66 15.30 -11.14
C GLY A 26 11.43 14.48 -12.18
N GLY A 27 11.86 13.25 -11.85
CA GLY A 27 12.52 12.33 -12.78
C GLY A 27 11.54 11.54 -13.65
N ASP A 28 12.07 10.84 -14.65
CA ASP A 28 11.31 9.91 -15.52
C ASP A 28 11.65 8.45 -15.16
N PRO A 29 10.81 7.75 -14.37
CA PRO A 29 11.11 6.39 -13.92
C PRO A 29 10.97 5.37 -15.06
N LYS A 30 11.96 4.49 -15.21
CA LYS A 30 11.86 3.33 -16.11
C LYS A 30 11.69 2.05 -15.30
N LEU A 31 11.11 1.02 -15.90
CA LEU A 31 10.98 -0.31 -15.27
C LEU A 31 12.31 -0.82 -14.69
N LYS A 32 13.41 -0.59 -15.42
CA LYS A 32 14.77 -0.94 -14.97
C LYS A 32 15.19 -0.26 -13.67
N ASP A 33 14.71 0.94 -13.39
CA ASP A 33 15.08 1.68 -12.18
C ASP A 33 14.40 1.09 -10.95
N GLY A 34 13.13 0.68 -11.06
CA GLY A 34 12.43 -0.04 -9.99
C GLY A 34 13.10 -1.36 -9.63
N PHE A 35 13.41 -2.19 -10.63
CA PHE A 35 14.12 -3.45 -10.39
C PHE A 35 15.54 -3.23 -9.85
N ARG A 36 16.25 -2.19 -10.31
CA ARG A 36 17.56 -1.82 -9.77
C ARG A 36 17.48 -1.45 -8.28
N ILE A 37 16.55 -0.58 -7.90
CA ILE A 37 16.34 -0.19 -6.50
C ILE A 37 15.99 -1.41 -5.64
N ALA A 38 15.10 -2.29 -6.12
CA ALA A 38 14.75 -3.50 -5.39
C ALA A 38 15.94 -4.45 -5.23
N ASN A 39 16.77 -4.60 -6.26
CA ASN A 39 17.97 -5.42 -6.23
C ASN A 39 19.04 -4.88 -5.26
N GLU A 40 19.19 -3.55 -5.17
CA GLU A 40 20.11 -2.90 -4.21
C GLU A 40 19.72 -3.18 -2.75
N HIS A 41 18.44 -3.48 -2.47
CA HIS A 41 17.91 -3.67 -1.12
C HIS A 41 17.50 -5.12 -0.80
N LEU A 42 17.96 -6.12 -1.58
CA LEU A 42 17.59 -7.53 -1.42
C LEU A 42 17.79 -8.07 0.01
N ARG A 43 18.89 -7.72 0.67
CA ARG A 43 19.18 -8.18 2.04
C ARG A 43 18.18 -7.62 3.05
N ALA A 44 17.82 -6.34 2.90
CA ALA A 44 16.83 -5.68 3.75
C ALA A 44 15.43 -6.27 3.52
N ILE A 45 15.05 -6.50 2.25
CA ILE A 45 13.79 -7.14 1.85
C ILE A 45 13.70 -8.56 2.42
N ALA A 46 14.76 -9.36 2.29
CA ALA A 46 14.79 -10.73 2.81
C ALA A 46 14.64 -10.76 4.34
N GLY A 47 15.36 -9.89 5.05
CA GLY A 47 15.27 -9.78 6.50
C GLY A 47 13.86 -9.36 6.96
N TRP A 48 13.25 -8.41 6.26
CA TRP A 48 11.88 -7.99 6.54
C TRP A 48 10.85 -9.08 6.22
N ALA A 49 10.98 -9.75 5.07
CA ALA A 49 10.08 -10.82 4.66
C ALA A 49 10.06 -11.97 5.69
N LEU A 50 11.21 -12.30 6.28
CA LEU A 50 11.29 -13.31 7.34
C LEU A 50 10.51 -12.88 8.58
N ILE A 51 10.71 -11.65 9.06
CA ILE A 51 10.01 -11.13 10.25
C ILE A 51 8.51 -11.05 9.99
N ALA A 52 8.10 -10.49 8.86
CA ALA A 52 6.70 -10.37 8.47
C ALA A 52 6.02 -11.74 8.39
N ALA A 53 6.70 -12.74 7.82
CA ALA A 53 6.19 -14.10 7.75
C ALA A 53 6.03 -14.72 9.15
N ILE A 54 7.02 -14.56 10.04
CA ILE A 54 6.95 -15.07 11.42
C ILE A 54 5.78 -14.43 12.17
N VAL A 55 5.66 -13.10 12.12
CA VAL A 55 4.57 -12.38 12.81
C VAL A 55 3.21 -12.79 12.26
N GLY A 56 3.08 -12.91 10.92
CA GLY A 56 1.84 -13.37 10.29
C GLY A 56 1.45 -14.78 10.74
N ILE A 57 2.41 -15.70 10.84
CA ILE A 57 2.18 -17.06 11.35
C ILE A 57 1.75 -17.02 12.82
N ILE A 58 2.43 -16.24 13.67
CA ILE A 58 2.10 -16.13 15.09
C ILE A 58 0.67 -15.61 15.27
N LEU A 59 0.31 -14.51 14.59
CA LEU A 59 -1.03 -13.95 14.69
C LEU A 59 -2.10 -14.95 14.25
N ARG A 60 -1.86 -15.64 13.13
CA ARG A 60 -2.78 -16.68 12.63
C ARG A 60 -2.97 -17.82 13.63
N VAL A 61 -1.89 -18.34 14.20
CA VAL A 61 -1.94 -19.43 15.18
C VAL A 61 -2.68 -18.99 16.45
N LEU A 62 -2.48 -17.75 16.89
CA LEU A 62 -3.21 -17.20 18.03
C LEU A 62 -4.69 -17.07 17.70
N GLU A 63 -5.03 -16.58 16.51
CA GLU A 63 -6.42 -16.36 16.08
C GLU A 63 -7.20 -17.67 15.95
N GLU A 64 -6.56 -18.71 15.41
CA GLU A 64 -7.14 -20.07 15.28
C GLU A 64 -7.45 -20.70 16.65
N ARG A 65 -6.70 -20.33 17.69
CA ARG A 65 -6.85 -20.86 19.06
C ARG A 65 -7.72 -19.99 19.98
N ALA A 66 -8.11 -18.81 19.52
CA ALA A 66 -8.84 -17.85 20.33
C ALA A 66 -10.36 -17.99 20.18
N GLU A 67 -11.08 -17.71 21.27
CA GLU A 67 -12.53 -17.47 21.23
C GLU A 67 -12.84 -16.09 20.63
N ILE A 68 -14.11 -15.75 20.45
CA ILE A 68 -14.56 -14.52 19.75
C ILE A 68 -13.86 -13.26 20.29
N ILE A 69 -13.80 -13.07 21.61
CA ILE A 69 -13.16 -11.91 22.23
C ILE A 69 -11.65 -11.91 21.94
N GLY A 70 -10.99 -13.07 22.05
CA GLY A 70 -9.58 -13.19 21.74
C GLY A 70 -9.27 -12.91 20.28
N LYS A 71 -10.13 -13.35 19.34
CA LYS A 71 -10.00 -13.04 17.91
C LYS A 71 -10.06 -11.54 17.64
N ILE A 72 -10.96 -10.82 18.31
CA ILE A 72 -11.03 -9.35 18.20
C ILE A 72 -9.72 -8.71 18.68
N VAL A 73 -9.21 -9.12 19.85
CA VAL A 73 -7.94 -8.59 20.38
C VAL A 73 -6.77 -8.87 19.44
N ILE A 74 -6.67 -10.10 18.91
CA ILE A 74 -5.59 -10.50 17.99
C ILE A 74 -5.70 -9.73 16.67
N SER A 75 -6.92 -9.53 16.17
CA SER A 75 -7.18 -8.70 14.99
C SER A 75 -6.72 -7.25 15.20
N LEU A 76 -6.99 -6.67 16.37
CA LEU A 76 -6.52 -5.32 16.72
C LEU A 76 -4.99 -5.26 16.81
N ILE A 77 -4.33 -6.29 17.35
CA ILE A 77 -2.86 -6.38 17.38
C ILE A 77 -2.31 -6.47 15.95
N GLY A 78 -2.91 -7.30 15.10
CA GLY A 78 -2.53 -7.42 13.69
C GLY A 78 -2.73 -6.11 12.92
N PHE A 79 -3.80 -5.38 13.23
CA PHE A 79 -4.05 -4.05 12.70
C PHE A 79 -2.96 -3.06 13.15
N ALA A 80 -2.68 -2.98 14.45
CA ALA A 80 -1.62 -2.13 15.00
C ALA A 80 -0.24 -2.44 14.40
N TRP A 81 0.07 -3.73 14.19
CA TRP A 81 1.29 -4.16 13.50
C TRP A 81 1.34 -3.65 12.06
N THR A 82 0.24 -3.77 11.31
CA THR A 82 0.13 -3.29 9.93
C THR A 82 0.35 -1.78 9.86
N MET A 83 -0.24 -1.02 10.79
CA MET A 83 -0.05 0.43 10.89
C MET A 83 1.40 0.80 11.22
N ALA A 84 1.99 0.15 12.23
CA ALA A 84 3.37 0.40 12.64
C ALA A 84 4.39 0.12 11.51
N THR A 85 4.07 -0.81 10.62
CA THR A 85 4.96 -1.27 9.54
C THR A 85 4.59 -0.69 8.18
N PHE A 86 3.64 0.23 8.14
CA PHE A 86 3.14 0.83 6.90
C PHE A 86 4.25 1.51 6.08
N PHE A 87 5.13 2.27 6.74
CA PHE A 87 6.26 2.96 6.11
C PHE A 87 7.57 2.15 6.15
N ILE A 88 7.52 0.84 6.43
CA ILE A 88 8.74 0.03 6.58
C ILE A 88 9.59 0.03 5.30
N VAL A 89 8.95 -0.09 4.14
CA VAL A 89 9.62 -0.18 2.84
C VAL A 89 10.37 1.11 2.52
N PRO A 90 9.74 2.31 2.53
CA PRO A 90 10.47 3.55 2.28
C PRO A 90 11.56 3.79 3.34
N VAL A 91 11.31 3.50 4.61
CA VAL A 91 12.34 3.63 5.67
C VAL A 91 13.55 2.72 5.38
N LEU A 92 13.33 1.47 4.97
CA LEU A 92 14.41 0.52 4.65
C LEU A 92 15.23 0.97 3.43
N ILE A 93 14.58 1.51 2.41
CA ILE A 93 15.24 1.98 1.17
C ILE A 93 16.03 3.27 1.45
N TYR A 94 15.39 4.26 2.06
CA TYR A 94 15.95 5.62 2.13
C TYR A 94 16.84 5.84 3.34
N GLU A 95 16.52 5.25 4.50
CA GLU A 95 17.32 5.47 5.71
C GLU A 95 18.44 4.43 5.89
N LYS A 96 18.45 3.33 5.11
CA LYS A 96 19.50 2.29 5.10
C LYS A 96 19.84 1.75 6.50
N ILE A 97 18.84 1.66 7.37
CA ILE A 97 18.96 1.16 8.74
C ILE A 97 18.58 -0.32 8.85
N SER A 98 18.99 -0.97 9.94
CA SER A 98 18.64 -2.37 10.22
C SER A 98 17.13 -2.56 10.37
N VAL A 99 16.62 -3.74 10.02
CA VAL A 99 15.16 -4.03 10.00
C VAL A 99 14.47 -3.70 11.33
N PHE A 100 15.09 -4.06 12.46
CA PHE A 100 14.53 -3.73 13.78
C PHE A 100 14.43 -2.22 14.05
N LYS A 101 15.42 -1.44 13.59
CA LYS A 101 15.40 0.02 13.71
C LYS A 101 14.38 0.62 12.74
N ALA A 102 14.25 0.03 11.54
CA ALA A 102 13.26 0.43 10.54
C ALA A 102 11.82 0.26 11.04
N ILE A 103 11.50 -0.81 11.76
CA ILE A 103 10.17 -1.01 12.36
C ILE A 103 9.85 0.14 13.34
N LYS A 104 10.78 0.44 14.25
CA LYS A 104 10.60 1.54 15.22
C LYS A 104 10.44 2.89 14.53
N ARG A 105 11.27 3.15 13.50
CA ARG A 105 11.21 4.38 12.74
C ARG A 105 9.92 4.51 11.94
N SER A 106 9.48 3.46 11.27
CA SER A 106 8.19 3.39 10.57
C SER A 106 7.02 3.69 11.51
N ALA A 107 7.04 3.14 12.73
CA ALA A 107 6.00 3.41 13.72
C ALA A 107 5.99 4.88 14.18
N LEU A 108 7.16 5.52 14.32
CA LEU A 108 7.26 6.95 14.64
C LEU A 108 6.71 7.81 13.50
N VAL A 109 7.13 7.54 12.26
CA VAL A 109 6.64 8.25 11.07
C VAL A 109 5.12 8.10 10.92
N PHE A 110 4.59 6.90 11.17
CA PHE A 110 3.16 6.66 11.16
C PHE A 110 2.43 7.42 12.25
N LYS A 111 2.96 7.44 13.47
CA LYS A 111 2.37 8.19 14.59
C LYS A 111 2.23 9.67 14.24
N ASP A 112 3.24 10.24 13.59
CA ASP A 112 3.26 11.66 13.22
C ASP A 112 2.27 11.99 12.09
N THR A 113 1.95 11.01 11.23
CA THR A 113 1.06 11.20 10.05
C THR A 113 -0.24 10.38 10.11
N TRP A 114 -0.60 9.85 11.28
CA TRP A 114 -1.70 8.90 11.43
C TRP A 114 -3.02 9.46 10.87
N GLY A 115 -3.32 10.74 11.16
CA GLY A 115 -4.57 11.37 10.76
C GLY A 115 -4.68 11.58 9.25
N GLU A 116 -3.61 12.09 8.64
CA GLU A 116 -3.54 12.28 7.18
C GLU A 116 -3.52 10.95 6.43
N THR A 117 -2.81 9.95 6.97
CA THR A 117 -2.77 8.59 6.43
C THR A 117 -4.15 7.95 6.44
N PHE A 118 -4.91 8.11 7.53
CA PHE A 118 -6.28 7.64 7.62
C PHE A 118 -7.18 8.32 6.58
N ILE A 119 -7.19 9.66 6.53
CA ILE A 119 -8.07 10.39 5.60
C ILE A 119 -7.71 10.05 4.14
N GLY A 120 -6.41 9.96 3.81
CA GLY A 120 -5.95 9.57 2.48
C GLY A 120 -6.35 8.15 2.10
N HIS A 121 -6.13 7.16 2.98
CA HIS A 121 -6.50 5.77 2.71
C HIS A 121 -8.00 5.55 2.61
N PHE A 122 -8.79 6.13 3.50
CA PHE A 122 -10.24 5.98 3.47
C PHE A 122 -10.86 6.76 2.30
N GLY A 123 -10.32 7.94 1.96
CA GLY A 123 -10.75 8.69 0.78
C GLY A 123 -10.47 7.93 -0.52
N LEU A 124 -9.23 7.45 -0.68
CA LEU A 124 -8.84 6.66 -1.86
C LEU A 124 -9.61 5.34 -1.91
N GLY A 125 -9.66 4.60 -0.80
CA GLY A 125 -10.41 3.34 -0.68
C GLY A 125 -11.89 3.51 -1.01
N GLY A 126 -12.53 4.60 -0.57
CA GLY A 126 -13.92 4.91 -0.91
C GLY A 126 -14.14 5.12 -2.40
N ILE A 127 -13.24 5.82 -3.09
CA ILE A 127 -13.30 6.01 -4.55
C ILE A 127 -13.20 4.68 -5.27
N PHE A 128 -12.19 3.87 -4.94
CA PHE A 128 -12.00 2.56 -5.57
C PHE A 128 -13.12 1.57 -5.23
N PHE A 129 -13.71 1.67 -4.04
CA PHE A 129 -14.88 0.90 -3.65
C PHE A 129 -16.08 1.24 -4.54
N LEU A 130 -16.39 2.52 -4.75
CA LEU A 130 -17.46 2.94 -5.66
C LEU A 130 -17.19 2.50 -7.10
N LEU A 131 -15.95 2.60 -7.58
CA LEU A 131 -15.57 2.08 -8.89
C LEU A 131 -15.76 0.56 -8.99
N ALA A 132 -15.43 -0.19 -7.94
CA ALA A 132 -15.61 -1.64 -7.94
C ALA A 132 -17.07 -2.06 -8.16
N PHE A 133 -18.06 -1.27 -7.69
CA PHE A 133 -19.49 -1.52 -7.96
C PHE A 133 -19.86 -1.39 -9.45
N VAL A 134 -19.18 -0.53 -10.21
CA VAL A 134 -19.42 -0.40 -11.66
C VAL A 134 -19.14 -1.72 -12.38
N GLY A 135 -18.17 -2.51 -11.89
CA GLY A 135 -17.86 -3.84 -12.39
C GLY A 135 -19.00 -4.85 -12.24
N LEU A 136 -19.98 -4.61 -11.37
CA LEU A 136 -21.16 -5.48 -11.22
C LEU A 136 -22.15 -5.33 -12.38
N ILE A 137 -22.15 -4.19 -13.08
CA ILE A 137 -23.07 -3.92 -14.18
C ILE A 137 -22.96 -4.97 -15.30
N PRO A 138 -21.77 -5.24 -15.89
CA PRO A 138 -21.65 -6.27 -16.93
C PRO A 138 -21.96 -7.68 -16.42
N ALA A 139 -21.62 -7.99 -15.16
CA ALA A 139 -21.95 -9.28 -14.55
C ALA A 139 -23.47 -9.47 -14.37
N ALA A 140 -24.17 -8.45 -13.88
CA ALA A 140 -25.62 -8.46 -13.68
C ALA A 140 -26.37 -8.54 -15.02
N LEU A 141 -25.94 -7.77 -16.03
CA LEU A 141 -26.51 -7.83 -17.37
C LEU A 141 -26.32 -9.22 -18.00
N GLY A 142 -25.11 -9.78 -17.91
CA GLY A 142 -24.83 -11.12 -18.38
C GLY A 142 -25.69 -12.19 -17.68
N TYR A 143 -25.86 -12.06 -16.36
CA TYR A 143 -26.71 -12.96 -15.57
C TYR A 143 -28.18 -12.92 -16.01
N MET A 144 -28.74 -11.74 -16.23
CA MET A 144 -30.13 -11.58 -16.68
C MET A 144 -30.39 -12.16 -18.07
N MET A 145 -29.41 -12.09 -18.98
CA MET A 145 -29.55 -12.57 -20.35
C MET A 145 -29.27 -14.07 -20.50
N GLY A 146 -28.47 -14.66 -19.60
CA GLY A 146 -28.15 -16.09 -19.60
C GLY A 146 -27.25 -16.55 -20.75
N GLY A 147 -27.00 -17.87 -20.82
CA GLY A 147 -26.24 -18.50 -21.90
C GLY A 147 -24.80 -17.96 -22.05
N LEU A 148 -24.37 -17.72 -23.29
CA LEU A 148 -23.04 -17.20 -23.60
C LEU A 148 -22.81 -15.80 -23.00
N LEU A 149 -23.86 -14.99 -22.89
CA LEU A 149 -23.77 -13.61 -22.37
C LEU A 149 -23.47 -13.57 -20.87
N LEU A 150 -23.87 -14.60 -20.11
CA LEU A 150 -23.45 -14.77 -18.72
C LEU A 150 -21.93 -14.88 -18.62
N VAL A 151 -21.33 -15.78 -19.40
CA VAL A 151 -19.87 -16.01 -19.39
C VAL A 151 -19.12 -14.74 -19.80
N ILE A 152 -19.59 -14.05 -20.84
CA ILE A 152 -19.00 -12.79 -21.32
C ILE A 152 -19.11 -11.70 -20.25
N GLY A 153 -20.27 -11.54 -19.62
CA GLY A 153 -20.50 -10.53 -18.58
C GLY A 153 -19.57 -10.71 -17.38
N PHE A 154 -19.41 -11.95 -16.90
CA PHE A 154 -18.46 -12.27 -15.83
C PHE A 154 -17.00 -12.08 -16.25
N ALA A 155 -16.62 -12.46 -17.47
CA ALA A 155 -15.26 -12.25 -17.98
C ALA A 155 -14.90 -10.76 -18.00
N ILE A 156 -15.80 -9.91 -18.48
CA ILE A 156 -15.61 -8.45 -18.49
C ILE A 156 -15.48 -7.90 -17.07
N ALA A 157 -16.35 -8.33 -16.14
CA ALA A 157 -16.29 -7.92 -14.74
C ALA A 157 -14.96 -8.29 -14.09
N ILE A 158 -14.46 -9.50 -14.33
CA ILE A 158 -13.17 -9.97 -13.80
C ILE A 158 -12.01 -9.11 -14.35
N ILE A 159 -11.96 -8.87 -15.67
CA ILE A 159 -10.93 -8.03 -16.29
C ILE A 159 -10.99 -6.62 -15.70
N TYR A 160 -12.18 -6.05 -15.56
CA TYR A 160 -12.39 -4.74 -14.95
C TYR A 160 -11.85 -4.68 -13.52
N TRP A 161 -12.18 -5.65 -12.67
CA TRP A 161 -11.67 -5.68 -11.30
C TRP A 161 -10.15 -5.87 -11.23
N ILE A 162 -9.55 -6.64 -12.14
CA ILE A 162 -8.09 -6.74 -12.22
C ILE A 162 -7.47 -5.38 -12.53
N ILE A 163 -8.03 -4.63 -13.49
CA ILE A 163 -7.55 -3.28 -13.83
C ILE A 163 -7.68 -2.34 -12.62
N ILE A 164 -8.86 -2.31 -12.00
CA ILE A 164 -9.11 -1.47 -10.81
C ILE A 164 -8.19 -1.83 -9.66
N ALA A 165 -7.94 -3.13 -9.41
CA ALA A 165 -7.01 -3.58 -8.38
C ALA A 165 -5.56 -3.15 -8.68
N CYS A 166 -5.11 -3.26 -9.93
CA CYS A 166 -3.79 -2.79 -10.35
C CYS A 166 -3.63 -1.27 -10.16
N VAL A 167 -4.60 -0.49 -10.62
CA VAL A 167 -4.58 0.98 -10.49
C VAL A 167 -4.66 1.38 -9.01
N GLY A 168 -5.50 0.72 -8.22
CA GLY A 168 -5.63 0.95 -6.78
C GLY A 168 -4.32 0.65 -6.04
N SER A 169 -3.65 -0.46 -6.36
CA SER A 169 -2.35 -0.80 -5.80
C SER A 169 -1.29 0.25 -6.13
N ALA A 170 -1.28 0.76 -7.37
CA ALA A 170 -0.36 1.82 -7.77
C ALA A 170 -0.64 3.12 -7.01
N ALA A 171 -1.91 3.54 -6.96
CA ALA A 171 -2.34 4.74 -6.25
C ALA A 171 -2.01 4.69 -4.75
N GLN A 172 -2.15 3.51 -4.13
CA GLN A 172 -1.77 3.28 -2.74
C GLN A 172 -0.26 3.44 -2.51
N GLY A 173 0.56 2.92 -3.43
CA GLY A 173 2.01 3.11 -3.41
C GLY A 173 2.40 4.59 -3.51
N VAL A 174 1.74 5.33 -4.42
CA VAL A 174 1.91 6.78 -4.58
C VAL A 174 1.55 7.55 -3.32
N LEU A 175 0.38 7.27 -2.75
CA LEU A 175 -0.08 7.88 -1.50
C LEU A 175 0.90 7.61 -0.34
N THR A 176 1.38 6.38 -0.22
CA THR A 176 2.36 5.98 0.82
C THR A 176 3.67 6.76 0.67
N ALA A 177 4.20 6.87 -0.54
CA ALA A 177 5.43 7.62 -0.80
C ALA A 177 5.25 9.12 -0.52
N ALA A 178 4.10 9.69 -0.92
CA ALA A 178 3.76 11.08 -0.68
C ALA A 178 3.66 11.40 0.81
N LEU A 179 2.93 10.58 1.58
CA LEU A 179 2.79 10.73 3.04
C LEU A 179 4.13 10.57 3.75
N TYR A 180 4.96 9.61 3.34
CA TYR A 180 6.30 9.43 3.90
C TYR A 180 7.17 10.69 3.69
N ARG A 181 7.13 11.26 2.49
CA ARG A 181 7.86 12.49 2.17
C ARG A 181 7.32 13.68 2.97
N TYR A 182 6.00 13.81 3.08
CA TYR A 182 5.39 14.86 3.90
C TYR A 182 5.81 14.74 5.37
N ALA A 183 5.75 13.53 5.95
CA ALA A 183 6.16 13.26 7.32
C ALA A 183 7.62 13.63 7.61
N THR A 184 8.51 13.43 6.63
CA THR A 184 9.95 13.59 6.81
C THR A 184 10.46 14.99 6.42
N THR A 185 9.76 15.69 5.53
CA THR A 185 10.21 16.98 4.97
C THR A 185 9.29 18.16 5.28
N GLY A 186 8.07 17.90 5.76
CA GLY A 186 7.03 18.92 5.97
C GLY A 186 6.54 19.60 4.68
N LYS A 187 6.90 19.09 3.50
CA LYS A 187 6.58 19.67 2.20
C LYS A 187 5.71 18.74 1.36
N ILE A 188 4.66 19.30 0.76
CA ILE A 188 3.81 18.62 -0.22
C ILE A 188 4.48 18.73 -1.60
N SER A 189 4.48 17.66 -2.40
CA SER A 189 5.06 17.71 -3.74
C SER A 189 4.25 18.62 -4.66
N PRO A 190 4.87 19.55 -5.43
CA PRO A 190 4.17 20.41 -6.40
C PRO A 190 3.37 19.62 -7.45
N ASP A 191 3.78 18.38 -7.73
CA ASP A 191 3.12 17.48 -8.67
C ASP A 191 1.79 16.88 -8.15
N ILE A 192 1.57 16.89 -6.82
CA ILE A 192 0.37 16.33 -6.18
C ILE A 192 -0.66 17.43 -5.92
N VAL A 193 -0.20 18.61 -5.50
CA VAL A 193 -1.04 19.78 -5.30
C VAL A 193 -0.46 20.91 -6.13
N PRO A 194 -1.11 21.30 -7.25
CA PRO A 194 -0.62 22.38 -8.06
C PRO A 194 -0.57 23.67 -7.24
N GLU A 195 0.49 24.45 -7.43
CA GLU A 195 0.91 25.59 -6.59
C GLU A 195 -0.20 26.63 -6.33
N HIS A 196 -1.21 26.71 -7.21
CA HIS A 196 -2.37 27.59 -7.07
C HIS A 196 -3.35 27.19 -5.95
N LEU A 197 -3.33 25.93 -5.48
CA LEU A 197 -4.16 25.46 -4.36
C LEU A 197 -3.47 25.60 -2.98
N LEU A 198 -2.17 25.95 -2.95
CA LEU A 198 -1.40 26.13 -1.71
C LEU A 198 -1.49 27.55 -1.12
N LYS A 199 -2.06 28.51 -1.87
CA LYS A 199 -2.14 29.92 -1.46
C LYS A 199 -3.07 30.27 -0.28
N PRO A 200 -4.05 29.47 0.17
CA PRO A 200 -4.89 29.90 1.30
C PRO A 200 -4.32 29.63 2.69
N TYR A 201 -3.29 28.78 2.85
CA TYR A 201 -2.89 28.27 4.17
C TYR A 201 -1.56 28.83 4.72
N THR A 202 -0.88 29.71 3.99
CA THR A 202 0.39 30.32 4.44
C THR A 202 0.23 31.67 5.14
N GLU A 203 -1.00 32.16 5.37
CA GLU A 203 -1.25 33.44 6.06
C GLU A 203 -1.80 33.31 7.50
N VAL A 204 -1.88 32.09 8.06
CA VAL A 204 -2.30 31.89 9.45
C VAL A 204 -1.35 30.95 10.18
N LEU A 205 -0.13 31.43 10.41
CA LEU A 205 0.81 31.05 11.49
C LEU A 205 1.96 32.06 11.49
#